data_AF-A0A521YVC1-F1
#
_entry.id   AF-A0A521YVC1-F1
#
_cell.length_a   1.000
_cell.length_b   1.000
_cell.length_c   1.000
_cell.angle_alpha   90.00
_cell.angle_beta   90.00
_cell.angle_gamma   90.00
#
_symmetry.space_group_name_H-M   'P 1'
#
loop_
_entity.id
_entity.type
_entity.pdbx_description
1 polymer ?
#
loop_
_entity_poly.entity_id
_entity_poly.type
_entity_poly.pdbx_seq_one_letter_code
_entity_poly.pdbx_strand_id
1 'polypeptide(L)'
;MRPEAQLSTYGARMALQVRLPRGFDYDPGDGHPLALRLVCLNSVDGTTPMRMLLGWYRFVCANGLAVGTTRCEWRLVHREGMMPADVTPLLQAGLELAEHHSRRR
;
A
#
# COMPACT_ATOMS: atom_id res chain seq x y z
N MET A 1 -1.60 6.32 -12.69
CA MET A 1 -1.39 6.13 -11.23
C MET A 1 -1.66 7.46 -10.53
N ARG A 2 -2.08 7.46 -9.27
CA ARG A 2 -2.33 8.69 -8.49
C ARG A 2 -1.63 8.60 -7.11
N PRO A 3 -0.57 9.38 -6.86
CA PRO A 3 0.10 9.44 -5.57
C PRO A 3 -0.53 10.49 -4.65
N GLU A 4 -0.58 10.20 -3.36
CA GLU A 4 -1.03 11.11 -2.29
C GLU A 4 -0.10 10.92 -1.09
N ALA A 5 0.55 12.01 -0.65
CA ALA A 5 1.45 11.98 0.50
C ALA A 5 0.92 12.89 1.61
N GLN A 6 0.96 12.39 2.84
CA GLN A 6 0.63 13.12 4.05
C GLN A 6 1.82 13.09 4.99
N LEU A 7 2.15 14.26 5.54
CA LEU A 7 3.20 14.44 6.52
C LEU A 7 2.61 15.13 7.75
N SER A 8 3.06 14.73 8.94
CA SER A 8 2.82 15.53 10.15
C SER A 8 3.50 16.90 10.03
N THR A 9 3.11 17.88 10.87
CA THR A 9 3.64 19.25 10.88
C THR A 9 5.17 19.34 10.79
N TYR A 10 5.89 18.42 11.45
CA TYR A 10 7.35 18.40 11.49
C TYR A 10 7.97 17.24 10.69
N GLY A 11 7.18 16.54 9.87
CA GLY A 11 7.64 15.39 9.09
C GLY A 11 7.99 14.14 9.93
N ALA A 12 7.71 14.13 11.23
CA ALA A 12 7.95 12.98 12.10
C ALA A 12 7.18 11.73 11.66
N ARG A 13 6.00 11.90 11.04
CA ARG A 13 5.18 10.83 10.47
C ARG A 13 4.90 11.08 8.99
N MET A 14 4.92 10.00 8.22
CA MET A 14 4.57 9.97 6.80
C MET A 14 3.55 8.86 6.50
N ALA A 15 2.58 9.20 5.67
CA ALA A 15 1.76 8.24 4.94
C ALA A 15 1.77 8.58 3.45
N LEU A 16 2.30 7.68 2.62
CA LEU A 16 2.23 7.73 1.17
C LEU A 16 1.22 6.70 0.68
N GLN A 17 0.33 7.11 -0.21
CA GLN A 17 -0.64 6.24 -0.87
C GLN A 17 -0.49 6.37 -2.38
N VAL A 18 -0.45 5.27 -3.10
CA VAL A 18 -0.44 5.27 -4.57
C VAL A 18 -1.55 4.36 -5.06
N ARG A 19 -2.57 4.95 -5.70
CA ARG A 19 -3.61 4.19 -6.41
C ARG A 19 -3.09 3.74 -7.77
N LEU A 20 -3.19 2.45 -8.04
CA LEU A 20 -2.85 1.88 -9.33
C LEU A 20 -3.96 2.14 -10.38
N PRO A 21 -3.67 1.96 -11.68
CA PRO A 21 -4.67 2.12 -12.73
C PRO A 21 -5.89 1.21 -12.53
N ARG A 22 -7.06 1.62 -13.03
CA ARG A 22 -8.33 0.88 -12.89
C ARG A 22 -8.30 -0.55 -13.41
N GLY A 23 -7.40 -0.88 -14.34
CA GLY A 23 -7.21 -2.25 -14.83
C GLY A 23 -6.76 -3.25 -13.75
N PHE A 24 -6.35 -2.76 -12.58
CA PHE A 24 -6.01 -3.57 -11.42
C PHE A 24 -7.11 -3.59 -10.36
N ASP A 25 -8.29 -3.00 -10.59
CA ASP A 25 -9.36 -2.99 -9.59
C ASP A 25 -9.99 -4.39 -9.45
N TYR A 26 -10.41 -4.75 -8.23
CA TYR A 26 -10.98 -6.05 -7.89
C TYR A 26 -12.37 -5.88 -7.26
N ASP A 27 -13.41 -6.34 -7.96
CA ASP A 27 -14.76 -6.52 -7.41
C ASP A 27 -14.89 -7.89 -6.70
N PRO A 28 -15.17 -7.93 -5.38
CA PRO A 28 -15.40 -9.16 -4.63
C PRO A 28 -16.78 -9.80 -4.87
N GLY A 29 -17.64 -9.20 -5.70
CA GLY A 29 -19.00 -9.66 -5.98
C GLY A 29 -20.08 -8.84 -5.26
N ASP A 30 -19.73 -7.71 -4.66
CA ASP A 30 -20.66 -6.81 -3.98
C ASP A 30 -21.00 -5.55 -4.81
N GLY A 31 -20.50 -5.48 -6.05
CA GLY A 31 -20.74 -4.36 -6.97
C GLY A 31 -19.94 -3.10 -6.64
N HIS A 32 -18.99 -3.19 -5.69
CA HIS A 32 -18.15 -2.08 -5.26
C HIS A 32 -16.65 -2.44 -5.41
N PRO A 33 -16.06 -2.18 -6.60
CA PRO A 33 -14.68 -2.52 -6.88
C PRO A 33 -13.69 -1.91 -5.88
N LEU A 34 -12.81 -2.75 -5.34
CA LEU A 34 -11.69 -2.37 -4.52
C LEU A 34 -10.54 -1.91 -5.42
N ALA A 35 -9.97 -0.75 -5.13
CA ALA A 35 -8.79 -0.27 -5.86
C ALA A 35 -7.52 -0.88 -5.29
N LEU A 36 -6.62 -1.33 -6.16
CA LEU A 36 -5.28 -1.73 -5.75
C LEU A 36 -4.48 -0.49 -5.36
N ARG A 37 -3.89 -0.53 -4.16
CA ARG A 37 -3.15 0.62 -3.61
C ARG A 37 -1.89 0.16 -2.90
N LEU A 38 -0.81 0.89 -3.13
CA LEU A 38 0.39 0.87 -2.31
C LEU A 38 0.23 1.88 -1.18
N VAL A 39 0.45 1.46 0.07
CA VAL A 39 0.53 2.32 1.24
C VAL A 39 1.92 2.18 1.84
N CYS A 40 2.61 3.30 2.06
CA CYS A 40 3.85 3.36 2.81
C CYS A 40 3.63 4.20 4.06
N LEU A 41 3.94 3.65 5.22
CA LEU A 41 3.83 4.32 6.51
C LEU A 41 5.20 4.34 7.16
N ASN A 42 5.62 5.50 7.68
CA ASN A 42 6.84 5.59 8.48
C ASN A 42 6.68 6.63 9.59
N SER A 43 7.39 6.40 10.69
CA SER A 43 7.57 7.39 11.74
C SER A 43 9.02 7.44 12.21
N VAL A 44 9.60 8.63 12.19
CA VAL A 44 10.96 8.90 12.69
C VAL A 44 11.00 8.90 14.22
N ASP A 45 9.87 9.18 14.88
CA ASP A 45 9.71 9.09 16.35
C ASP A 45 9.67 7.64 16.88
N GLY A 46 9.78 6.64 16.00
CA GLY A 46 9.79 5.22 16.34
C GLY A 46 8.40 4.61 16.64
N THR A 47 7.31 5.39 16.63
CA THR A 47 5.96 4.85 16.90
C THR A 47 5.45 3.95 15.78
N THR A 48 6.02 4.04 14.58
CA THR A 48 5.66 3.19 13.45
C THR A 48 6.89 2.90 12.60
N PRO A 49 7.32 1.63 12.46
CA PRO A 49 8.40 1.28 11.55
C PRO A 49 7.98 1.56 10.10
N MET A 50 8.95 1.66 9.19
CA MET A 50 8.64 1.69 7.75
C MET A 50 7.86 0.43 7.37
N ARG A 51 6.60 0.61 6.96
CA ARG A 51 5.71 -0.45 6.48
C ARG A 51 5.27 -0.12 5.07
N MET A 52 5.37 -1.10 4.18
CA MET A 52 4.85 -1.04 2.82
C MET A 52 3.78 -2.11 2.66
N LEU A 53 2.60 -1.69 2.23
CA LEU A 53 1.42 -2.53 2.08
C LEU A 53 0.92 -2.41 0.64
N LEU A 54 0.82 -3.54 -0.06
CA LEU A 54 0.13 -3.60 -1.35
C LEU A 54 -1.10 -4.48 -1.21
N GLY A 55 -2.26 -3.91 -1.50
CA GLY A 55 -3.51 -4.64 -1.39
C GLY A 55 -4.70 -3.92 -2.00
N TRP A 56 -5.78 -4.68 -2.14
CA TRP A 56 -7.09 -4.16 -2.50
C TRP A 56 -7.83 -3.82 -1.23
N TYR A 57 -8.05 -2.53 -0.98
CA TYR A 57 -8.82 -2.09 0.17
C TYR A 57 -9.70 -0.90 -0.17
N ARG A 58 -10.85 -0.86 0.49
CA ARG A 58 -11.69 0.33 0.66
C ARG A 58 -11.65 0.74 2.12
N PHE A 59 -11.47 2.03 2.37
CA PHE A 59 -11.71 2.58 3.69
C PHE A 59 -13.21 2.69 3.89
N VAL A 60 -13.76 1.96 4.86
CA VAL A 60 -15.17 1.98 5.21
C VAL A 60 -15.28 2.77 6.51
N CYS A 61 -15.82 3.99 6.44
CA CYS A 61 -16.02 4.94 7.55
C CYS A 61 -14.75 5.66 8.06
N ALA A 62 -14.94 6.84 8.64
CA ALA A 62 -13.94 7.75 9.20
C ALA A 62 -13.12 7.19 10.39
N ASN A 63 -13.31 5.91 10.72
CA ASN A 63 -12.80 5.24 11.92
C ASN A 63 -11.55 4.38 11.60
N GLY A 64 -11.06 4.43 10.35
CA GLY A 64 -9.89 3.67 9.92
C GLY A 64 -10.17 2.19 9.60
N LEU A 65 -11.43 1.77 9.45
CA LEU A 65 -11.75 0.41 9.04
C LEU A 65 -11.38 0.21 7.56
N ALA A 66 -10.58 -0.81 7.26
CA ALA A 66 -10.27 -1.21 5.89
C ALA A 66 -10.93 -2.56 5.59
N VAL A 67 -11.74 -2.63 4.53
CA VAL A 67 -12.23 -3.90 3.99
C VAL A 67 -11.37 -4.22 2.78
N GLY A 68 -10.66 -5.35 2.82
CA GLY A 68 -9.71 -5.68 1.79
C GLY A 68 -8.92 -6.95 2.02
N THR A 69 -8.20 -7.38 0.99
CA THR A 69 -7.20 -8.44 1.08
C THR A 69 -5.82 -7.80 0.92
N THR A 70 -5.01 -7.87 1.98
CA THR A 70 -3.59 -7.54 1.89
C THR A 70 -2.89 -8.68 1.16
N ARG A 71 -2.20 -8.37 0.06
CA ARG A 71 -1.47 -9.37 -0.72
C ARG A 71 -0.01 -9.43 -0.37
N CYS A 72 0.58 -8.28 -0.10
CA CYS A 72 1.96 -8.19 0.36
C CYS A 72 2.03 -7.17 1.50
N GLU A 73 2.62 -7.61 2.62
CA GLU A 73 3.05 -6.73 3.69
C GLU A 73 4.56 -6.85 3.82
N TRP A 74 5.21 -5.70 3.95
CA TRP A 74 6.63 -5.64 4.27
C TRP A 74 6.89 -4.64 5.37
N ARG A 75 7.74 -5.06 6.28
CA ARG A 75 8.14 -4.29 7.44
C ARG A 75 9.64 -4.21 7.45
N LEU A 76 10.19 -3.02 7.27
CA LEU A 76 11.61 -2.79 7.46
C LEU A 76 11.84 -2.33 8.89
N VAL A 77 12.65 -3.07 9.65
CA VAL A 77 13.12 -2.64 10.97
C VAL A 77 14.30 -1.70 10.75
N HIS A 78 14.25 -0.51 11.35
CA HIS A 78 15.31 0.51 11.27
C HIS A 78 16.64 -0.04 11.80
N ARG A 79 17.43 -0.67 10.94
CA ARG A 79 18.80 -1.10 11.27
C ARG A 79 19.84 -0.43 10.38
N GLU A 80 19.55 -0.24 9.10
CA GLU A 80 20.41 0.46 8.15
C GLU A 80 19.53 1.21 7.13
N GLY A 81 20.06 2.29 6.54
CA GLY A 81 19.30 3.15 5.63
C GLY A 81 18.69 2.37 4.46
N MET A 82 17.39 2.55 4.22
CA MET A 82 16.69 1.93 3.09
C MET A 82 17.18 2.54 1.78
N MET A 83 17.64 1.70 0.85
CA MET A 83 17.97 2.09 -0.50
C MET A 83 16.78 1.83 -1.43
N PRO A 84 16.62 2.60 -2.52
CA PRO A 84 15.60 2.31 -3.54
C PRO A 84 15.66 0.86 -4.07
N ALA A 85 16.86 0.28 -4.10
CA ALA A 85 17.09 -1.11 -4.48
C ALA A 85 16.38 -2.14 -3.58
N ASP A 86 16.16 -1.81 -2.30
CA ASP A 86 15.47 -2.70 -1.35
C ASP A 86 13.95 -2.74 -1.61
N VAL A 87 13.42 -1.73 -2.31
CA VAL A 87 11.99 -1.56 -2.57
C VAL A 87 11.57 -2.16 -3.91
N THR A 88 12.48 -2.19 -4.89
CA THR A 88 12.17 -2.67 -6.25
C THR A 88 11.65 -4.12 -6.28
N PRO A 89 12.29 -5.11 -5.63
CA PRO A 89 11.82 -6.49 -5.65
C PRO A 89 10.43 -6.65 -5.01
N LEU A 90 10.14 -5.85 -3.98
CA LEU A 90 8.85 -5.82 -3.34
C LEU A 90 7.76 -5.34 -4.29
N LEU A 91 8.00 -4.21 -4.96
CA LEU A 91 7.04 -3.65 -5.89
C LEU A 91 6.79 -4.59 -7.07
N GLN A 92 7.84 -5.23 -7.58
CA GLN A 92 7.74 -6.22 -8.64
C GLN A 92 6.89 -7.42 -8.22
N ALA A 93 7.22 -8.07 -7.09
CA ALA A 93 6.45 -9.21 -6.60
C ALA A 93 4.98 -8.85 -6.33
N GLY A 94 4.74 -7.67 -5.76
CA GLY A 94 3.39 -7.18 -5.53
C GLY A 94 2.59 -6.91 -6.80
N LEU A 95 3.23 -6.32 -7.83
CA LEU A 95 2.61 -6.07 -9.13
C LEU A 95 2.33 -7.37 -9.89
N GLU A 96 3.25 -8.33 -9.87
CA GLU A 96 3.07 -9.64 -10.49
C GLU A 96 1.88 -10.40 -9.89
N LEU A 97 1.75 -10.39 -8.55
CA LEU A 97 0.60 -10.96 -7.86
C LEU A 97 -0.71 -10.26 -8.25
N ALA A 98 -0.66 -8.95 -8.46
CA ALA A 98 -1.81 -8.19 -8.93
C ALA A 98 -2.21 -8.52 -10.37
N GLU A 99 -1.23 -8.65 -11.28
CA GLU A 99 -1.46 -9.03 -12.67
C GLU A 99 -2.01 -10.46 -12.80
N HIS A 100 -1.49 -11.41 -12.04
CA HIS A 100 -2.02 -12.77 -12.04
C HIS A 100 -3.49 -12.81 -11.63
N HIS A 101 -3.89 -11.91 -10.74
CA HIS A 101 -5.28 -11.83 -10.31
C HIS A 101 -6.18 -11.10 -11.31
N SER A 102 -5.67 -10.08 -12.03
CA SER A 102 -6.41 -9.36 -13.06
C SER A 102 -6.61 -10.21 -14.32
N ARG A 103 -5.64 -11.06 -14.68
CA ARG A 103 -5.70 -11.95 -15.86
C ARG A 103 -6.58 -13.20 -15.67
N ARG A 104 -6.97 -13.52 -14.43
CA ARG A 104 -7.92 -14.61 -14.12
C ARG A 104 -9.40 -14.18 -14.17
N ARG A 105 -9.67 -12.96 -14.67
CA ARG A 105 -11.00 -12.45 -14.95
C ARG A 105 -11.38 -12.67 -16.40
#